data_AF-A0A9D6UVV7-F1
#
_entry.id   AF-A0A9D6UVV7-F1
#
_cell.length_a   1.000
_cell.length_b   1.000
_cell.length_c   1.000
_cell.angle_alpha   90.00
_cell.angle_beta   90.00
_cell.angle_gamma   90.00
#
_symmetry.space_group_name_H-M   'P 1'
#
loop_
_entity.id
_entity.type
_entity.pdbx_description
1 polymer ?
#
loop_
_entity_poly.entity_id
_entity_poly.type
_entity_poly.pdbx_seq_one_letter_code
_entity_poly.pdbx_strand_id
1 'polypeptide(L)'
;MSKKAFTISARAVFFGAVALAVCAVALLYGREGTESTFALRARAEKVGAAEAYQEFKARYAKEDFDTQHNAAHDVGRDLYEIMGSDGFATCDEEFAFGCYHGFIGRAIAEKGVGIIEELARACTERYGTGDTGCKHGIGHGIMEHMGRNKLVPALELCRKTDQPDPLYGCTSGVFMEYNNSIRFDGGIASFDFRRPVDGDMHAPCDELSSLDFRRSCYFEMGAWWSGIFPDDPARVGNMCSEAKGNPERDACYLGWGSVVVESVDRSVSEIKERCAMISERGGQDLCYKGAAMRLGALGLKDGALLICAEARTEVGQSCRGEIVGAGPR
;
A
#
# COMPACT_ATOMS: atom_id res chain seq x y z
N MET A 1 -23.91 77.99 -16.66
CA MET A 1 -22.72 77.24 -17.11
C MET A 1 -21.87 76.95 -15.89
N SER A 2 -22.00 75.75 -15.30
CA SER A 2 -21.30 75.35 -14.08
C SER A 2 -20.34 74.21 -14.39
N LYS A 3 -19.04 74.44 -14.21
CA LYS A 3 -17.99 73.43 -14.36
C LYS A 3 -18.00 72.54 -13.12
N LYS A 4 -18.47 71.29 -13.26
CA LYS A 4 -18.27 70.25 -12.24
C LYS A 4 -16.92 69.58 -12.49
N ALA A 5 -15.99 69.74 -11.54
CA ALA A 5 -14.74 69.00 -11.50
C ALA A 5 -15.01 67.58 -10.99
N PHE A 6 -14.55 66.57 -11.74
CA PHE A 6 -14.59 65.16 -11.34
C PHE A 6 -13.31 64.86 -10.55
N THR A 7 -13.43 64.76 -9.23
CA THR A 7 -12.35 64.25 -8.37
C THR A 7 -12.39 62.73 -8.37
N ILE A 8 -11.45 62.12 -9.10
CA ILE A 8 -11.21 60.67 -9.03
C ILE A 8 -10.54 60.39 -7.68
N SER A 9 -11.25 59.65 -6.83
CA SER A 9 -10.76 59.20 -5.53
C SER A 9 -9.55 58.28 -5.70
N ALA A 10 -8.43 58.65 -5.10
CA ALA A 10 -7.18 57.88 -5.05
C ALA A 10 -7.32 56.47 -4.42
N ARG A 11 -8.49 56.13 -3.83
CA ARG A 11 -8.76 54.79 -3.30
C ARG A 11 -8.98 53.71 -4.37
N ALA A 12 -9.35 54.08 -5.60
CA ALA A 12 -9.61 53.10 -6.66
C ALA A 12 -8.34 52.54 -7.33
N VAL A 13 -7.22 53.27 -7.26
CA VAL A 13 -5.94 52.84 -7.86
C VAL A 13 -5.17 51.87 -6.94
N PHE A 14 -5.39 51.96 -5.63
CA PHE A 14 -4.68 51.13 -4.64
C PHE A 14 -5.20 49.69 -4.58
N PHE A 15 -6.48 49.44 -4.86
CA PHE A 15 -7.03 48.07 -4.87
C PHE A 15 -6.67 47.27 -6.13
N GLY A 16 -6.45 47.93 -7.28
CA GLY A 16 -6.02 47.27 -8.51
C GLY A 16 -4.58 46.78 -8.47
N ALA A 17 -3.67 47.54 -7.84
CA ALA A 17 -2.26 47.17 -7.73
C ALA A 17 -2.02 46.04 -6.71
N VAL A 18 -2.81 45.98 -5.63
CA VAL A 18 -2.70 44.90 -4.62
C VAL A 18 -3.25 43.57 -5.16
N ALA A 19 -4.32 43.58 -5.96
CA ALA A 19 -4.84 42.35 -6.57
C ALA A 19 -3.89 41.75 -7.62
N LEU A 20 -3.20 42.59 -8.42
CA LEU A 20 -2.16 42.15 -9.35
C LEU A 20 -0.90 41.65 -8.64
N ALA A 21 -0.52 42.25 -7.51
CA ALA A 21 0.60 41.78 -6.70
C ALA A 21 0.29 40.44 -6.00
N VAL A 22 -0.95 40.21 -5.54
CA VAL A 22 -1.34 38.92 -4.94
C VAL A 22 -1.41 37.80 -5.98
N CYS A 23 -1.85 38.07 -7.22
CA CYS A 23 -1.76 37.08 -8.30
C CYS A 23 -0.32 36.82 -8.76
N ALA A 24 0.54 37.84 -8.80
CA ALA A 24 1.96 37.66 -9.13
C ALA A 24 2.73 36.92 -8.03
N VAL A 25 2.41 37.16 -6.76
CA VAL A 25 2.99 36.43 -5.63
C VAL A 25 2.46 35.00 -5.57
N ALA A 26 1.20 34.73 -5.92
CA ALA A 26 0.69 33.36 -6.06
C ALA A 26 1.31 32.58 -7.25
N LEU A 27 1.76 33.29 -8.29
CA LEU A 27 2.53 32.72 -9.40
C LEU A 27 4.03 32.56 -9.08
N LEU A 28 4.55 33.30 -8.11
CA LEU A 28 5.95 33.22 -7.67
C LEU A 28 6.15 32.35 -6.41
N TYR A 29 5.10 32.11 -5.62
CA TYR A 29 5.06 31.13 -4.52
C TYR A 29 4.31 29.84 -4.90
N GLY A 30 3.94 29.72 -6.17
CA GLY A 30 3.44 28.48 -6.74
C GLY A 30 4.59 27.50 -6.94
N ARG A 31 4.73 26.56 -6.00
CA ARG A 31 5.44 25.29 -6.15
C ARG A 31 6.97 25.42 -6.09
N GLU A 32 7.50 25.62 -4.88
CA GLU A 32 8.81 25.05 -4.50
C GLU A 32 8.67 23.51 -4.44
N GLY A 33 8.34 22.91 -5.58
CA GLY A 33 8.56 21.49 -5.83
C GLY A 33 10.02 21.36 -6.22
N THR A 34 10.73 20.51 -5.51
CA THR A 34 12.12 20.14 -5.78
C THR A 34 12.33 19.92 -7.29
N GLU A 35 13.43 20.45 -7.85
CA GLU A 35 13.90 20.23 -9.23
C GLU A 35 14.19 18.74 -9.56
N SER A 36 13.75 17.81 -8.72
CA SER A 36 14.08 16.38 -8.76
C SER A 36 13.14 15.55 -9.63
N THR A 37 11.94 16.01 -9.98
CA THR A 37 10.98 15.12 -10.65
C THR A 37 11.39 14.89 -12.10
N PHE A 38 11.84 13.67 -12.40
CA PHE A 38 11.75 13.10 -13.74
C PHE A 38 10.44 13.57 -14.38
N ALA A 39 10.52 14.35 -15.46
CA ALA A 39 9.34 14.94 -16.09
C ALA A 39 8.53 13.85 -16.79
N LEU A 40 7.81 13.04 -16.00
CA LEU A 40 7.09 11.85 -16.44
C LEU A 40 6.19 12.20 -17.61
N ARG A 41 5.49 13.34 -17.56
CA ARG A 41 4.63 13.84 -18.66
C ARG A 41 5.38 13.98 -19.98
N ALA A 42 6.48 14.73 -19.99
CA ALA A 42 7.27 14.97 -21.19
C ALA A 42 7.89 13.67 -21.74
N ARG A 43 8.14 12.68 -20.86
CA ARG A 43 8.60 11.37 -21.30
C ARG A 43 7.47 10.49 -21.82
N ALA A 44 6.33 10.46 -21.12
CA ALA A 44 5.14 9.72 -21.50
C ALA A 44 4.58 10.17 -22.86
N GLU A 45 4.67 11.47 -23.21
CA GLU A 45 4.35 11.98 -24.55
C GLU A 45 5.20 11.35 -25.67
N LYS A 46 6.43 10.92 -25.34
CA LYS A 46 7.39 10.37 -26.32
C LYS A 46 7.35 8.85 -26.40
N VAL A 47 7.19 8.16 -25.27
CA VAL A 47 7.33 6.70 -25.19
C VAL A 47 6.11 5.97 -24.60
N GLY A 48 5.08 6.71 -24.20
CA GLY A 48 3.95 6.17 -23.45
C GLY A 48 4.22 6.10 -21.94
N ALA A 49 3.16 6.14 -21.15
CA ALA A 49 3.24 6.22 -19.69
C ALA A 49 3.86 4.97 -19.05
N ALA A 50 3.54 3.78 -19.55
CA ALA A 50 4.08 2.53 -19.02
C ALA A 50 5.61 2.46 -19.18
N GLU A 51 6.14 2.79 -20.37
CA GLU A 51 7.59 2.83 -20.61
C GLU A 51 8.25 3.93 -19.78
N ALA A 52 7.63 5.11 -19.71
CA ALA A 52 8.13 6.20 -18.87
C ALA A 52 8.19 5.80 -17.38
N TYR A 53 7.25 5.00 -16.90
CA TYR A 53 7.26 4.46 -15.54
C TYR A 53 8.39 3.43 -15.33
N GLN A 54 8.67 2.55 -16.30
CA GLN A 54 9.82 1.64 -16.21
C GLN A 54 11.15 2.40 -16.19
N GLU A 55 11.30 3.44 -17.00
CA GLU A 55 12.48 4.30 -16.98
C GLU A 55 12.65 5.04 -15.65
N PHE A 56 11.54 5.51 -15.07
CA PHE A 56 11.52 6.06 -13.72
C PHE A 56 12.05 5.03 -12.72
N LYS A 57 11.51 3.80 -12.70
CA LYS A 57 12.00 2.76 -11.79
C LYS A 57 13.49 2.48 -11.95
N ALA A 58 13.96 2.31 -13.19
CA ALA A 58 15.37 2.06 -13.48
C ALA A 58 16.28 3.21 -13.01
N ARG A 59 15.82 4.46 -13.14
CA ARG A 59 16.55 5.64 -12.70
C ARG A 59 16.65 5.73 -11.18
N TYR A 60 15.55 5.48 -10.47
CA TYR A 60 15.48 5.67 -9.02
C TYR A 60 15.92 4.44 -8.22
N ALA A 61 16.10 3.27 -8.84
CA ALA A 61 16.46 2.01 -8.17
C ALA A 61 17.73 2.06 -7.28
N LYS A 62 18.59 3.08 -7.43
CA LYS A 62 19.82 3.26 -6.64
C LYS A 62 19.77 4.44 -5.67
N GLU A 63 18.72 5.25 -5.73
CA GLU A 63 18.52 6.34 -4.79
C GLU A 63 18.17 5.80 -3.40
N ASP A 64 18.23 6.64 -2.38
CA ASP A 64 17.76 6.28 -1.04
C ASP A 64 16.23 6.11 -1.00
N PHE A 65 15.75 5.43 0.04
CA PHE A 65 14.33 5.10 0.23
C PHE A 65 13.42 6.35 0.16
N ASP A 66 13.84 7.45 0.78
CA ASP A 66 13.03 8.67 0.87
C ASP A 66 12.87 9.29 -0.52
N THR A 67 13.98 9.36 -1.27
CA THR A 67 14.00 9.86 -2.64
C THR A 67 13.15 8.98 -3.57
N GLN A 68 13.32 7.66 -3.50
CA GLN A 68 12.55 6.69 -4.29
C GLN A 68 11.04 6.81 -4.06
N HIS A 69 10.62 6.74 -2.80
CA HIS A 69 9.22 6.71 -2.42
C HIS A 69 8.51 8.03 -2.71
N ASN A 70 9.13 9.17 -2.37
CA ASN A 70 8.55 10.48 -2.67
C ASN A 70 8.45 10.74 -4.18
N ALA A 71 9.46 10.36 -4.96
CA ALA A 71 9.38 10.49 -6.41
C ALA A 71 8.27 9.61 -7.00
N ALA A 72 8.02 8.43 -6.41
CA ALA A 72 6.91 7.57 -6.79
C ALA A 72 5.54 8.23 -6.53
N HIS A 73 5.37 8.98 -5.43
CA HIS A 73 4.14 9.79 -5.21
C HIS A 73 3.91 10.78 -6.35
N ASP A 74 4.94 11.50 -6.76
CA ASP A 74 4.83 12.49 -7.83
C ASP A 74 4.51 11.83 -9.18
N VAL A 75 5.11 10.66 -9.45
CA VAL A 75 4.81 9.85 -10.63
C VAL A 75 3.37 9.36 -10.63
N GLY A 76 2.87 8.85 -9.52
CA GLY A 76 1.47 8.44 -9.38
C GLY A 76 0.48 9.57 -9.68
N ARG A 77 0.75 10.76 -9.15
CA ARG A 77 -0.03 11.96 -9.44
C ARG A 77 0.00 12.31 -10.92
N ASP A 78 1.17 12.29 -11.55
CA ASP A 78 1.32 12.58 -12.97
C ASP A 78 0.63 11.53 -13.85
N LEU A 79 0.69 10.24 -13.51
CA LEU A 79 -0.03 9.19 -14.22
C LEU A 79 -1.54 9.45 -14.24
N TYR A 80 -2.13 9.82 -13.10
CA TYR A 80 -3.54 10.17 -13.06
C TYR A 80 -3.86 11.40 -13.93
N GLU A 81 -3.01 12.44 -13.89
CA GLU A 81 -3.22 13.65 -14.71
C GLU A 81 -3.09 13.39 -16.23
N ILE A 82 -2.26 12.43 -16.63
CA ILE A 82 -2.06 12.07 -18.04
C ILE A 82 -3.17 11.12 -18.54
N MET A 83 -3.53 10.12 -17.76
CA MET A 83 -4.31 8.96 -18.21
C MET A 83 -5.70 8.86 -17.57
N GLY A 84 -6.02 9.71 -16.59
CA GLY A 84 -7.17 9.47 -15.72
C GLY A 84 -7.02 8.15 -14.98
N SER A 85 -8.13 7.47 -14.73
CA SER A 85 -8.17 6.23 -13.92
C SER A 85 -7.47 5.04 -14.58
N ASP A 86 -7.37 5.02 -15.91
CA ASP A 86 -6.69 3.94 -16.65
C ASP A 86 -5.20 3.87 -16.31
N GLY A 87 -4.61 4.99 -15.88
CA GLY A 87 -3.22 5.04 -15.44
C GLY A 87 -2.96 4.27 -14.14
N PHE A 88 -4.00 3.94 -13.36
CA PHE A 88 -3.84 3.32 -12.05
C PHE A 88 -3.13 1.97 -12.14
N ALA A 89 -3.51 1.17 -13.14
CA ALA A 89 -2.92 -0.13 -13.42
C ALA A 89 -1.52 -0.04 -14.09
N THR A 90 -0.92 1.15 -14.14
CA THR A 90 0.50 1.33 -14.48
C THR A 90 1.38 1.28 -13.23
N CYS A 91 0.85 1.66 -12.07
CA CYS A 91 1.56 1.58 -10.80
C CYS A 91 1.80 0.11 -10.39
N ASP A 92 2.80 -0.09 -9.54
CA ASP A 92 3.11 -1.37 -8.89
C ASP A 92 3.59 -1.12 -7.44
N GLU A 93 3.99 -2.19 -6.75
CA GLU A 93 4.47 -2.15 -5.36
C GLU A 93 5.88 -1.56 -5.20
N GLU A 94 6.57 -1.24 -6.31
CA GLU A 94 7.91 -0.67 -6.28
C GLU A 94 7.93 0.64 -5.50
N PHE A 95 9.00 0.83 -4.73
CA PHE A 95 9.18 2.00 -3.85
C PHE A 95 8.06 2.12 -2.81
N ALA A 96 7.70 0.99 -2.20
CA ALA A 96 6.74 0.88 -1.09
C ALA A 96 5.38 1.51 -1.43
N PHE A 97 4.81 1.13 -2.57
CA PHE A 97 3.48 1.56 -3.03
C PHE A 97 3.32 3.07 -3.27
N GLY A 98 4.41 3.84 -3.31
CA GLY A 98 4.36 5.30 -3.43
C GLY A 98 3.61 5.79 -4.67
N CYS A 99 3.68 5.06 -5.79
CA CYS A 99 2.90 5.35 -7.01
C CYS A 99 1.39 5.32 -6.72
N TYR A 100 0.91 4.28 -6.04
CA TYR A 100 -0.50 4.17 -5.67
C TYR A 100 -0.95 5.27 -4.72
N HIS A 101 -0.12 5.63 -3.72
CA HIS A 101 -0.41 6.72 -2.78
C HIS A 101 -0.66 8.05 -3.51
N GLY A 102 0.30 8.46 -4.34
CA GLY A 102 0.23 9.72 -5.08
C GLY A 102 -0.93 9.74 -6.08
N PHE A 103 -1.16 8.62 -6.76
CA PHE A 103 -2.26 8.47 -7.71
C PHE A 103 -3.62 8.62 -7.01
N ILE A 104 -3.88 7.84 -5.97
CA ILE A 104 -5.17 7.83 -5.27
C ILE A 104 -5.41 9.14 -4.55
N GLY A 105 -4.38 9.70 -3.91
CA GLY A 105 -4.46 11.01 -3.27
C GLY A 105 -4.92 12.09 -4.25
N ARG A 106 -4.37 12.10 -5.47
CA ARG A 106 -4.80 13.01 -6.53
C ARG A 106 -6.22 12.70 -7.03
N ALA A 107 -6.52 11.43 -7.29
CA ALA A 107 -7.81 11.00 -7.82
C ALA A 107 -8.97 11.33 -6.86
N ILE A 108 -8.80 11.08 -5.55
CA ILE A 108 -9.79 11.43 -4.53
C ILE A 108 -9.89 12.94 -4.36
N ALA A 109 -8.78 13.69 -4.43
CA ALA A 109 -8.84 15.15 -4.35
C ALA A 109 -9.67 15.77 -5.49
N GLU A 110 -9.68 15.14 -6.67
CA GLU A 110 -10.41 15.64 -7.84
C GLU A 110 -11.85 15.13 -7.93
N LYS A 111 -12.07 13.83 -7.72
CA LYS A 111 -13.35 13.16 -7.97
C LYS A 111 -14.05 12.65 -6.68
N GLY A 112 -13.41 12.82 -5.53
CA GLY A 112 -13.87 12.27 -4.25
C GLY A 112 -13.74 10.74 -4.18
N VAL A 113 -14.16 10.16 -3.05
CA VAL A 113 -14.10 8.70 -2.78
C VAL A 113 -14.98 7.85 -3.70
N GLY A 114 -15.78 8.47 -4.59
CA GLY A 114 -16.52 7.77 -5.63
C GLY A 114 -15.61 7.11 -6.68
N ILE A 115 -14.38 7.59 -6.82
CA ILE A 115 -13.40 7.11 -7.82
C ILE A 115 -12.95 5.67 -7.58
N ILE A 116 -13.05 5.16 -6.34
CA ILE A 116 -12.52 3.85 -5.94
C ILE A 116 -13.07 2.70 -6.78
N GLU A 117 -14.35 2.74 -7.15
CA GLU A 117 -14.97 1.69 -7.98
C GLU A 117 -14.43 1.72 -9.42
N GLU A 118 -14.12 2.91 -9.95
CA GLU A 118 -13.50 3.09 -11.27
C GLU A 118 -12.07 2.54 -11.27
N LEU A 119 -11.28 2.80 -10.22
CA LEU A 119 -9.93 2.25 -10.08
C LEU A 119 -9.94 0.72 -9.99
N ALA A 120 -10.88 0.15 -9.25
CA ALA A 120 -11.03 -1.30 -9.15
C ALA A 120 -11.41 -1.96 -10.48
N ARG A 121 -12.24 -1.29 -11.29
CA ARG A 121 -12.53 -1.73 -12.66
C ARG A 121 -11.28 -1.67 -13.53
N ALA A 122 -10.50 -0.60 -13.48
CA ALA A 122 -9.25 -0.50 -14.22
C ALA A 122 -8.28 -1.65 -13.87
N CYS A 123 -8.15 -2.02 -12.59
CA CYS A 123 -7.40 -3.20 -12.18
C CYS A 123 -7.94 -4.49 -12.82
N THR A 124 -9.25 -4.68 -12.76
CA THR A 124 -9.92 -5.89 -13.27
C THR A 124 -9.81 -6.02 -14.79
N GLU A 125 -9.94 -4.91 -15.52
CA GLU A 125 -9.78 -4.88 -16.97
C GLU A 125 -8.34 -5.20 -17.39
N ARG A 126 -7.36 -4.74 -16.61
CA ARG A 126 -5.94 -4.93 -16.93
C ARG A 126 -5.38 -6.29 -16.54
N TYR A 127 -5.79 -6.83 -15.39
CA TYR A 127 -5.19 -8.01 -14.76
C TYR A 127 -6.18 -9.17 -14.53
N GLY A 128 -7.47 -8.96 -14.81
CA GLY A 128 -8.53 -9.92 -14.57
C GLY A 128 -9.12 -9.85 -13.17
N THR A 129 -10.21 -10.58 -12.95
CA THR A 129 -10.95 -10.55 -11.68
C THR A 129 -10.13 -11.05 -10.50
N GLY A 130 -9.22 -12.00 -10.75
CA GLY A 130 -8.35 -12.62 -9.75
C GLY A 130 -7.19 -11.74 -9.25
N ASP A 131 -7.00 -10.55 -9.79
CA ASP A 131 -5.93 -9.67 -9.33
C ASP A 131 -6.16 -9.19 -7.90
N THR A 132 -5.10 -9.28 -7.12
CA THR A 132 -5.04 -8.81 -5.73
C THR A 132 -4.07 -7.66 -5.57
N GLY A 133 -3.01 -7.55 -6.38
CA GLY A 133 -1.96 -6.55 -6.21
C GLY A 133 -2.42 -5.12 -6.51
N CYS A 134 -3.10 -4.89 -7.64
CA CYS A 134 -3.62 -3.56 -7.96
C CYS A 134 -4.71 -3.14 -6.96
N LYS A 135 -5.59 -4.07 -6.58
CA LYS A 135 -6.61 -3.83 -5.55
C LYS A 135 -6.00 -3.60 -4.16
N HIS A 136 -4.88 -4.24 -3.84
CA HIS A 136 -4.12 -3.99 -2.62
C HIS A 136 -3.58 -2.56 -2.58
N GLY A 137 -3.02 -2.08 -3.69
CA GLY A 137 -2.59 -0.68 -3.86
C GLY A 137 -3.73 0.33 -3.64
N ILE A 138 -4.99 -0.02 -3.96
CA ILE A 138 -6.17 0.79 -3.61
C ILE A 138 -6.29 0.97 -2.10
N GLY A 139 -6.07 -0.09 -1.33
CA GLY A 139 -6.17 -0.05 0.13
C GLY A 139 -5.16 0.90 0.77
N HIS A 140 -3.92 0.84 0.31
CA HIS A 140 -2.85 1.76 0.72
C HIS A 140 -3.25 3.23 0.50
N GLY A 141 -3.60 3.60 -0.73
CA GLY A 141 -3.94 4.98 -1.04
C GLY A 141 -5.22 5.47 -0.33
N ILE A 142 -6.20 4.61 -0.09
CA ILE A 142 -7.37 4.96 0.73
C ILE A 142 -6.94 5.32 2.15
N MET A 143 -6.15 4.46 2.79
CA MET A 143 -5.79 4.64 4.19
C MET A 143 -4.86 5.84 4.39
N GLU A 144 -3.90 6.04 3.48
CA GLU A 144 -3.03 7.22 3.44
C GLU A 144 -3.85 8.51 3.28
N HIS A 145 -4.80 8.53 2.33
CA HIS A 145 -5.65 9.70 2.12
C HIS A 145 -6.55 10.03 3.33
N MET A 146 -7.16 9.01 3.93
CA MET A 146 -8.15 9.21 5.01
C MET A 146 -7.50 9.44 6.38
N GLY A 147 -6.29 8.94 6.58
CA GLY A 147 -5.57 8.95 7.85
C GLY A 147 -6.07 7.88 8.83
N ARG A 148 -5.16 7.39 9.68
CA ARG A 148 -5.35 6.22 10.58
C ARG A 148 -6.60 6.27 11.47
N ASN A 149 -7.10 7.45 11.82
CA ASN A 149 -8.31 7.62 12.62
C ASN A 149 -9.61 7.28 11.88
N LYS A 150 -9.53 6.90 10.59
CA LYS A 150 -10.66 6.53 9.75
C LYS A 150 -10.59 5.08 9.24
N LEU A 151 -9.99 4.18 10.01
CA LEU A 151 -9.86 2.76 9.65
C LEU A 151 -11.18 2.13 9.18
N VAL A 152 -12.25 2.18 9.98
CA VAL A 152 -13.54 1.55 9.60
C VAL A 152 -14.12 2.17 8.32
N PRO A 153 -14.23 3.51 8.18
CA PRO A 153 -14.60 4.11 6.90
C PRO A 153 -13.72 3.70 5.70
N ALA A 154 -12.41 3.54 5.89
CA ALA A 154 -11.50 3.07 4.84
C ALA A 154 -11.81 1.63 4.41
N LEU A 155 -12.02 0.72 5.36
CA LEU A 155 -12.41 -0.67 5.09
C LEU A 155 -13.75 -0.77 4.35
N GLU A 156 -14.70 0.10 4.66
CA GLU A 156 -16.00 0.15 3.97
C GLU A 156 -15.87 0.62 2.51
N LEU A 157 -14.87 1.43 2.17
CA LEU A 157 -14.56 1.74 0.77
C LEU A 157 -14.01 0.53 0.01
N CYS A 158 -13.26 -0.36 0.67
CA CYS A 158 -12.77 -1.59 0.04
C CYS A 158 -13.87 -2.56 -0.37
N ARG A 159 -15.10 -2.44 0.16
CA ARG A 159 -16.24 -3.23 -0.32
C ARG A 159 -16.60 -2.93 -1.78
N LYS A 160 -16.13 -1.80 -2.33
CA LYS A 160 -16.39 -1.37 -3.71
C LYS A 160 -15.39 -1.93 -4.73
N THR A 161 -14.40 -2.71 -4.31
CA THR A 161 -13.29 -3.12 -5.19
C THR A 161 -13.42 -4.53 -5.77
N ASP A 162 -14.49 -5.26 -5.43
CA ASP A 162 -14.69 -6.68 -5.80
C ASP A 162 -13.41 -7.52 -5.62
N GLN A 163 -12.87 -7.50 -4.39
CA GLN A 163 -11.64 -8.22 -4.05
C GLN A 163 -11.92 -9.73 -3.88
N PRO A 164 -11.26 -10.61 -4.68
CA PRO A 164 -11.52 -12.06 -4.61
C PRO A 164 -11.14 -12.68 -3.27
N ASP A 165 -10.07 -12.17 -2.67
CA ASP A 165 -9.60 -12.58 -1.35
C ASP A 165 -9.27 -11.33 -0.52
N PRO A 166 -10.00 -11.06 0.57
CA PRO A 166 -9.73 -9.91 1.42
C PRO A 166 -8.34 -9.98 2.09
N LEU A 167 -7.73 -11.16 2.21
CA LEU A 167 -6.40 -11.32 2.81
C LEU A 167 -5.28 -10.69 1.99
N TYR A 168 -5.48 -10.53 0.68
CA TYR A 168 -4.44 -10.01 -0.23
C TYR A 168 -4.89 -8.76 -0.98
N GLY A 169 -6.17 -8.41 -0.94
CA GLY A 169 -6.75 -7.28 -1.67
C GLY A 169 -6.68 -5.94 -0.92
N CYS A 170 -7.64 -5.07 -1.23
CA CYS A 170 -7.78 -3.72 -0.68
C CYS A 170 -7.80 -3.69 0.85
N THR A 171 -8.52 -4.62 1.50
CA THR A 171 -8.59 -4.64 2.97
C THR A 171 -7.22 -4.91 3.61
N SER A 172 -6.39 -5.76 3.01
CA SER A 172 -5.03 -6.00 3.48
C SER A 172 -4.15 -4.77 3.29
N GLY A 173 -4.21 -4.08 2.14
CA GLY A 173 -3.50 -2.82 1.94
C GLY A 173 -3.90 -1.72 2.94
N VAL A 174 -5.19 -1.62 3.30
CA VAL A 174 -5.65 -0.70 4.36
C VAL A 174 -5.01 -1.04 5.70
N PHE A 175 -4.94 -2.31 6.08
CA PHE A 175 -4.35 -2.71 7.36
C PHE A 175 -2.83 -2.55 7.37
N MET A 176 -2.15 -2.83 6.25
CA MET A 176 -0.72 -2.62 6.14
C MET A 176 -0.35 -1.15 6.35
N GLU A 177 -1.06 -0.24 5.69
CA GLU A 177 -0.87 1.20 5.86
C GLU A 177 -1.27 1.68 7.26
N TYR A 178 -2.38 1.15 7.80
CA TYR A 178 -2.83 1.47 9.16
C TYR A 178 -1.79 1.07 10.22
N ASN A 179 -1.15 -0.08 10.04
CA ASN A 179 -0.15 -0.61 10.96
C ASN A 179 1.23 0.05 10.78
N ASN A 180 1.65 0.26 9.53
CA ASN A 180 3.04 0.52 9.13
C ASN A 180 3.17 1.73 8.18
N SER A 181 2.34 2.77 8.31
CA SER A 181 2.46 3.97 7.46
C SER A 181 3.85 4.60 7.48
N ILE A 182 4.17 5.29 6.39
CA ILE A 182 5.40 6.05 6.24
C ILE A 182 5.17 7.47 6.74
N ARG A 183 6.03 7.96 7.63
CA ARG A 183 6.02 9.33 8.13
C ARG A 183 7.25 10.07 7.68
N PHE A 184 7.06 11.33 7.32
CA PHE A 184 8.13 12.27 7.02
C PHE A 184 8.38 13.20 8.20
N ASP A 185 9.60 13.24 8.70
CA ASP A 185 10.05 14.22 9.70
C ASP A 185 11.34 14.89 9.22
N GLY A 186 11.30 16.21 9.03
CA GLY A 186 12.45 16.95 8.49
C GLY A 186 12.91 16.51 7.09
N GLY A 187 12.03 15.90 6.30
CA GLY A 187 12.35 15.37 4.97
C GLY A 187 12.88 13.94 4.96
N ILE A 188 12.99 13.29 6.13
CA ILE A 188 13.40 11.90 6.26
C ILE A 188 12.17 11.00 6.36
N ALA A 189 12.05 9.99 5.52
CA ALA A 189 10.98 9.01 5.57
C ALA A 189 11.34 7.88 6.54
N SER A 190 10.37 7.46 7.33
CA SER A 190 10.53 6.37 8.28
C SER A 190 9.22 5.64 8.48
N PHE A 191 9.29 4.34 8.76
CA PHE A 191 8.13 3.58 9.18
C PHE A 191 7.66 4.08 10.56
N ASP A 192 6.41 4.53 10.64
CA ASP A 192 5.75 4.93 11.87
C ASP A 192 4.86 3.80 12.35
N PHE A 193 5.41 2.76 12.96
CA PHE A 193 4.58 1.66 13.49
C PHE A 193 3.54 2.20 14.47
N ARG A 194 2.26 1.89 14.24
CA ARG A 194 1.21 2.32 15.17
C ARG A 194 1.48 1.78 16.57
N ARG A 195 1.10 2.53 17.59
CA ARG A 195 1.16 2.04 18.97
C ARG A 195 -0.01 1.08 19.24
N PRO A 196 0.16 0.12 20.17
CA PRO A 196 -0.96 -0.68 20.67
C PRO A 196 -2.06 0.23 21.23
N VAL A 197 -3.32 -0.10 20.95
CA VAL A 197 -4.48 0.66 21.44
C VAL A 197 -4.76 0.19 22.86
N ASP A 198 -4.64 1.08 23.85
CA ASP A 198 -4.80 0.76 25.27
C ASP A 198 -3.95 -0.43 25.76
N GLY A 199 -2.81 -0.66 25.11
CA GLY A 199 -1.91 -1.78 25.39
C GLY A 199 -2.34 -3.11 24.78
N ASP A 200 -3.45 -3.17 24.06
CA ASP A 200 -3.92 -4.36 23.36
C ASP A 200 -3.14 -4.55 22.04
N MET A 201 -2.46 -5.67 21.94
CA MET A 201 -1.69 -6.09 20.77
C MET A 201 -2.53 -6.75 19.69
N HIS A 202 -3.82 -6.99 19.92
CA HIS A 202 -4.77 -7.55 18.95
C HIS A 202 -5.76 -6.50 18.48
N ALA A 203 -5.85 -5.35 19.15
CA ALA A 203 -6.63 -4.22 18.68
C ALA A 203 -6.05 -3.67 17.37
N PRO A 204 -6.91 -3.27 16.41
CA PRO A 204 -8.37 -3.23 16.50
C PRO A 204 -9.07 -4.51 16.01
N CYS A 205 -8.32 -5.59 15.69
CA CYS A 205 -8.86 -6.75 14.99
C CYS A 205 -10.05 -7.39 15.71
N ASP A 206 -9.99 -7.54 17.03
CA ASP A 206 -11.08 -8.14 17.81
C ASP A 206 -12.37 -7.32 17.84
N GLU A 207 -12.31 -6.03 17.53
CA GLU A 207 -13.44 -5.10 17.58
C GLU A 207 -14.18 -4.98 16.24
N LEU A 208 -13.60 -5.51 15.16
CA LEU A 208 -14.20 -5.41 13.83
C LEU A 208 -15.38 -6.37 13.69
N SER A 209 -16.50 -5.86 13.20
CA SER A 209 -17.74 -6.63 13.05
C SER A 209 -17.67 -7.67 11.93
N SER A 210 -16.99 -7.36 10.84
CA SER A 210 -16.86 -8.21 9.65
C SER A 210 -15.78 -9.27 9.82
N LEU A 211 -16.11 -10.55 9.60
CA LEU A 211 -15.15 -11.65 9.62
C LEU A 211 -14.00 -11.43 8.62
N ASP A 212 -14.32 -10.95 7.42
CA ASP A 212 -13.30 -10.66 6.39
C ASP A 212 -12.32 -9.59 6.86
N PHE A 213 -12.82 -8.54 7.54
CA PHE A 213 -11.94 -7.50 8.07
C PHE A 213 -11.09 -8.02 9.21
N ARG A 214 -11.64 -8.87 10.10
CA ARG A 214 -10.85 -9.51 11.16
C ARG A 214 -9.74 -10.37 10.59
N ARG A 215 -10.06 -11.21 9.60
CA ARG A 215 -9.09 -12.09 8.94
C ARG A 215 -7.96 -11.28 8.28
N SER A 216 -8.28 -10.24 7.50
CA SER A 216 -7.26 -9.37 6.90
C SER A 216 -6.45 -8.60 7.95
N CYS A 217 -7.10 -8.14 9.02
CA CYS A 217 -6.41 -7.47 10.12
C CYS A 217 -5.34 -8.40 10.70
N TYR A 218 -5.74 -9.60 11.11
CA TYR A 218 -4.84 -10.60 11.68
C TYR A 218 -3.75 -11.06 10.71
N PHE A 219 -4.04 -11.16 9.42
CA PHE A 219 -3.03 -11.44 8.39
C PHE A 219 -1.91 -10.38 8.39
N GLU A 220 -2.26 -9.10 8.51
CA GLU A 220 -1.28 -8.00 8.52
C GLU A 220 -0.62 -7.75 9.89
N MET A 221 -1.07 -8.42 10.97
CA MET A 221 -0.50 -8.23 12.31
C MET A 221 0.94 -8.73 12.43
N GLY A 222 1.31 -9.78 11.69
CA GLY A 222 2.67 -10.32 11.72
C GLY A 222 3.73 -9.27 11.37
N ALA A 223 3.49 -8.49 10.31
CA ALA A 223 4.40 -7.43 9.88
C ALA A 223 4.53 -6.32 10.94
N TRP A 224 3.40 -5.92 11.53
CA TRP A 224 3.36 -4.92 12.58
C TRP A 224 4.10 -5.38 13.85
N TRP A 225 3.83 -6.59 14.31
CA TRP A 225 4.48 -7.16 15.49
C TRP A 225 5.98 -7.35 15.27
N SER A 226 6.44 -7.68 14.06
CA SER A 226 7.87 -7.71 13.75
C SER A 226 8.53 -6.33 13.85
N GLY A 227 7.81 -5.26 13.53
CA GLY A 227 8.28 -3.90 13.78
C GLY A 227 8.40 -3.55 15.26
N ILE A 228 7.51 -4.08 16.10
CA ILE A 228 7.52 -3.84 17.56
C ILE A 228 8.50 -4.75 18.30
N PHE A 229 8.63 -6.01 17.87
CA PHE A 229 9.45 -7.05 18.50
C PHE A 229 10.48 -7.62 17.51
N PRO A 230 11.40 -6.81 16.97
CA PRO A 230 12.34 -7.26 15.94
C PRO A 230 13.25 -8.40 16.42
N ASP A 231 13.56 -8.43 17.72
CA ASP A 231 14.46 -9.42 18.34
C ASP A 231 13.74 -10.68 18.85
N ASP A 232 12.41 -10.76 18.75
CA ASP A 232 11.61 -11.87 19.28
C ASP A 232 10.57 -12.40 18.26
N PRO A 233 11.02 -13.00 17.16
CA PRO A 233 10.13 -13.57 16.14
C PRO A 233 9.33 -14.79 16.65
N ALA A 234 9.82 -15.46 17.70
CA ALA A 234 9.06 -16.54 18.34
C ALA A 234 7.81 -15.99 19.02
N ARG A 235 7.89 -14.83 19.68
CA ARG A 235 6.73 -14.13 20.22
C ARG A 235 5.74 -13.75 19.13
N VAL A 236 6.21 -13.16 18.01
CA VAL A 236 5.35 -12.79 16.87
C VAL A 236 4.52 -13.98 16.39
N GLY A 237 5.16 -15.13 16.15
CA GLY A 237 4.46 -16.34 15.71
C GLY A 237 3.47 -16.88 16.77
N ASN A 238 3.82 -16.83 18.06
CA ASN A 238 2.94 -17.34 19.11
C ASN A 238 1.75 -16.42 19.42
N MET A 239 1.84 -15.12 19.15
CA MET A 239 0.71 -14.20 19.32
C MET A 239 -0.48 -14.57 18.43
N CYS A 240 -0.26 -15.20 17.27
CA CYS A 240 -1.37 -15.71 16.46
C CYS A 240 -2.29 -16.70 17.21
N SER A 241 -1.75 -17.47 18.16
CA SER A 241 -2.56 -18.42 18.95
C SER A 241 -3.59 -17.74 19.87
N GLU A 242 -3.41 -16.45 20.14
CA GLU A 242 -4.27 -15.65 21.02
C GLU A 242 -5.49 -15.06 20.29
N ALA A 243 -5.53 -15.13 18.95
CA ALA A 243 -6.64 -14.62 18.15
C ALA A 243 -7.99 -15.29 18.51
N LYS A 244 -9.05 -14.48 18.63
CA LYS A 244 -10.42 -14.90 19.02
C LYS A 244 -11.20 -15.59 17.89
N GLY A 245 -10.61 -16.60 17.26
CA GLY A 245 -11.30 -17.40 16.25
C GLY A 245 -10.34 -18.22 15.39
N ASN A 246 -10.78 -19.39 14.94
CA ASN A 246 -9.95 -20.24 14.07
C ASN A 246 -9.66 -19.55 12.71
N PRO A 247 -10.62 -18.94 12.00
CA PRO A 247 -10.32 -18.27 10.74
C PRO A 247 -9.34 -17.09 10.87
N GLU A 248 -9.45 -16.34 11.97
CA GLU A 248 -8.56 -15.24 12.32
C GLU A 248 -7.15 -15.74 12.66
N ARG A 249 -7.05 -16.79 13.47
CA ARG A 249 -5.78 -17.46 13.80
C ARG A 249 -5.09 -18.01 12.55
N ASP A 250 -5.86 -18.65 11.67
CA ASP A 250 -5.33 -19.21 10.43
C ASP A 250 -4.77 -18.11 9.51
N ALA A 251 -5.53 -17.01 9.37
CA ALA A 251 -5.08 -15.84 8.63
C ALA A 251 -3.81 -15.23 9.22
N CYS A 252 -3.71 -15.15 10.55
CA CYS A 252 -2.52 -14.67 11.24
C CYS A 252 -1.28 -15.53 10.91
N TYR A 253 -1.39 -16.85 10.98
CA TYR A 253 -0.26 -17.73 10.67
C TYR A 253 0.16 -17.66 9.19
N LEU A 254 -0.80 -17.55 8.27
CA LEU A 254 -0.51 -17.33 6.85
C LEU A 254 0.23 -16.01 6.62
N GLY A 255 -0.24 -14.93 7.25
CA GLY A 255 0.39 -13.61 7.16
C GLY A 255 1.79 -13.60 7.73
N TRP A 256 1.98 -14.20 8.91
CA TRP A 256 3.30 -14.35 9.51
C TRP A 256 4.27 -15.12 8.61
N GLY A 257 3.82 -16.24 8.01
CA GLY A 257 4.61 -16.97 7.03
C GLY A 257 5.07 -16.11 5.85
N SER A 258 4.18 -15.24 5.33
CA SER A 258 4.52 -14.30 4.26
C SER A 258 5.62 -13.30 4.67
N VAL A 259 5.52 -12.74 5.88
CA VAL A 259 6.49 -11.77 6.42
C VAL A 259 7.86 -12.42 6.66
N VAL A 260 7.88 -13.66 7.14
CA VAL A 260 9.13 -14.40 7.41
C VAL A 260 10.03 -14.43 6.18
N VAL A 261 9.47 -14.60 4.97
CA VAL A 261 10.24 -14.72 3.72
C VAL A 261 11.19 -13.55 3.49
N GLU A 262 10.72 -12.31 3.61
CA GLU A 262 11.57 -11.13 3.40
C GLU A 262 12.50 -10.89 4.60
N SER A 263 12.06 -11.24 5.82
CA SER A 263 12.87 -11.02 7.05
C SER A 263 14.16 -11.86 7.12
N VAL A 264 14.25 -12.93 6.32
CA VAL A 264 15.41 -13.85 6.26
C VAL A 264 16.00 -13.94 4.85
N ASP A 265 15.84 -12.88 4.05
CA ASP A 265 16.35 -12.80 2.67
C ASP A 265 16.04 -14.05 1.82
N ARG A 266 14.80 -14.55 1.97
CA ARG A 266 14.25 -15.70 1.24
C ARG A 266 15.02 -17.02 1.47
N SER A 267 15.82 -17.12 2.53
CA SER A 267 16.55 -18.32 2.92
C SER A 267 15.59 -19.45 3.32
N VAL A 268 15.50 -20.49 2.49
CA VAL A 268 14.60 -21.65 2.74
C VAL A 268 14.88 -22.29 4.09
N SER A 269 16.14 -22.42 4.52
CA SER A 269 16.47 -23.00 5.82
C SER A 269 16.01 -22.11 6.98
N GLU A 270 16.22 -20.80 6.89
CA GLU A 270 15.82 -19.89 7.96
C GLU A 270 14.30 -19.74 8.04
N ILE A 271 13.58 -19.74 6.90
CA ILE A 271 12.12 -19.82 6.87
C ILE A 271 11.65 -21.05 7.67
N LYS A 272 12.30 -22.20 7.46
CA LYS A 272 11.96 -23.43 8.19
C LYS A 272 12.14 -23.28 9.69
N GLU A 273 13.28 -22.74 10.10
CA GLU A 273 13.60 -22.49 11.51
C GLU A 273 12.59 -21.52 12.16
N ARG A 274 12.25 -20.41 11.49
CA ARG A 274 11.30 -19.42 11.99
C ARG A 274 9.89 -20.00 12.18
N CYS A 275 9.36 -20.70 11.18
CA CYS A 275 8.03 -21.32 11.30
C CYS A 275 8.02 -22.44 12.35
N ALA A 276 9.12 -23.19 12.53
CA ALA A 276 9.23 -24.22 13.56
C ALA A 276 9.17 -23.69 15.01
N MET A 277 9.40 -22.38 15.23
CA MET A 277 9.27 -21.74 16.54
C MET A 277 7.82 -21.59 17.02
N ILE A 278 6.84 -21.73 16.13
CA ILE A 278 5.43 -21.70 16.48
C ILE A 278 5.09 -22.96 17.27
N SER A 279 4.55 -22.81 18.47
CA SER A 279 4.25 -23.95 19.34
C SER A 279 3.08 -24.82 18.83
N GLU A 280 2.09 -24.20 18.19
CA GLU A 280 0.92 -24.89 17.65
C GLU A 280 1.24 -25.55 16.30
N ARG A 281 1.12 -26.89 16.22
CA ARG A 281 1.45 -27.63 14.98
C ARG A 281 0.62 -27.19 13.76
N GLY A 282 -0.67 -26.88 13.95
CA GLY A 282 -1.51 -26.34 12.88
C GLY A 282 -1.00 -24.97 12.40
N GLY A 283 -0.57 -24.12 13.33
CA GLY A 283 0.05 -22.83 13.02
C GLY A 283 1.38 -22.96 12.28
N GLN A 284 2.23 -23.94 12.62
CA GLN A 284 3.44 -24.25 11.86
C GLN A 284 3.12 -24.57 10.39
N ASP A 285 2.13 -25.45 10.14
CA ASP A 285 1.75 -25.84 8.79
C ASP A 285 1.26 -24.63 7.96
N LEU A 286 0.48 -23.73 8.59
CA LEU A 286 -0.03 -22.51 7.95
C LEU A 286 1.06 -21.47 7.73
N CYS A 287 2.04 -21.35 8.64
CA CYS A 287 3.23 -20.52 8.42
C CYS A 287 4.01 -21.00 7.18
N TYR A 288 4.25 -22.31 7.06
CA TYR A 288 4.87 -22.86 5.85
C TYR A 288 4.06 -22.57 4.60
N LYS A 289 2.73 -22.74 4.66
CA LYS A 289 1.86 -22.40 3.52
C LYS A 289 1.98 -20.93 3.13
N GLY A 290 1.89 -20.00 4.08
CA GLY A 290 2.03 -18.57 3.84
C GLY A 290 3.38 -18.20 3.22
N ALA A 291 4.46 -18.76 3.76
CA ALA A 291 5.81 -18.54 3.24
C ALA A 291 5.98 -19.09 1.81
N ALA A 292 5.45 -20.29 1.54
CA ALA A 292 5.49 -20.87 0.21
C ALA A 292 4.69 -20.03 -0.81
N MET A 293 3.51 -19.55 -0.44
CA MET A 293 2.70 -18.66 -1.29
C MET A 293 3.46 -17.38 -1.64
N ARG A 294 4.15 -16.77 -0.67
CA ARG A 294 4.97 -15.57 -0.90
C ARG A 294 6.16 -15.86 -1.81
N LEU A 295 6.92 -16.94 -1.58
CA LEU A 295 8.00 -17.38 -2.48
C LEU A 295 7.47 -17.62 -3.90
N GLY A 296 6.32 -18.27 -4.04
CA GLY A 296 5.67 -18.50 -5.33
C GLY A 296 5.29 -17.21 -6.05
N ALA A 297 4.76 -16.22 -5.32
CA ALA A 297 4.45 -14.89 -5.85
C ALA A 297 5.71 -14.15 -6.35
N LEU A 298 6.87 -14.38 -5.72
CA LEU A 298 8.17 -13.88 -6.15
C LEU A 298 8.82 -14.69 -7.28
N GLY A 299 8.12 -15.70 -7.83
CA GLY A 299 8.64 -16.58 -8.88
C GLY A 299 9.62 -17.66 -8.39
N LEU A 300 9.84 -17.80 -7.08
CA LEU A 300 10.77 -18.76 -6.46
C LEU A 300 10.10 -20.12 -6.22
N LYS A 301 9.60 -20.74 -7.30
CA LYS A 301 8.76 -21.96 -7.23
C LYS A 301 9.44 -23.14 -6.53
N ASP A 302 10.72 -23.40 -6.80
CA ASP A 302 11.43 -24.53 -6.20
C ASP A 302 11.54 -24.37 -4.67
N GLY A 303 11.88 -23.15 -4.21
CA GLY A 303 11.89 -22.81 -2.79
C GLY A 303 10.52 -22.98 -2.15
N ALA A 304 9.46 -22.51 -2.83
CA ALA A 304 8.08 -22.68 -2.35
C ALA A 304 7.70 -24.16 -2.20
N LEU A 305 8.04 -25.02 -3.16
CA LEU A 305 7.75 -26.45 -3.10
C LEU A 305 8.51 -27.16 -1.97
N LEU A 306 9.77 -26.75 -1.70
CA LEU A 306 10.55 -27.25 -0.57
C LEU A 306 9.94 -26.86 0.78
N ILE A 307 9.36 -25.65 0.89
CA ILE A 307 8.64 -25.22 2.09
C ILE A 307 7.32 -25.99 2.24
N CYS A 308 6.53 -26.18 1.17
CA CYS A 308 5.29 -26.97 1.23
C CYS A 308 5.51 -28.43 1.69
N ALA A 309 6.72 -28.97 1.55
CA ALA A 309 7.05 -30.33 1.99
C ALA A 309 7.16 -30.47 3.53
N GLU A 310 7.35 -29.36 4.26
CA GLU A 310 7.46 -29.36 5.73
C GLU A 310 6.10 -29.43 6.44
N ALA A 311 5.05 -28.94 5.77
CA ALA A 311 3.69 -29.00 6.28
C ALA A 311 3.15 -30.44 6.26
N ARG A 312 2.25 -30.77 7.19
CA ARG A 312 1.52 -32.06 7.20
C ARG A 312 0.86 -32.33 5.84
N THR A 313 0.66 -33.61 5.54
CA THR A 313 0.27 -34.11 4.20
C THR A 313 -0.89 -33.34 3.57
N GLU A 314 -1.96 -33.06 4.31
CA GLU A 314 -3.14 -32.33 3.78
C GLU A 314 -2.80 -30.88 3.40
N VAL A 315 -2.25 -30.10 4.33
CA VAL A 315 -1.86 -28.71 4.09
C VAL A 315 -0.76 -28.61 3.03
N GLY A 316 0.23 -29.52 3.09
CA GLY A 316 1.30 -29.59 2.11
C GLY A 316 0.81 -29.95 0.70
N GLN A 317 -0.22 -30.81 0.57
CA GLN A 317 -0.84 -31.11 -0.72
C GLN A 317 -1.59 -29.90 -1.28
N SER A 318 -2.39 -29.21 -0.46
CA SER A 318 -3.05 -27.94 -0.84
C SER A 318 -2.02 -26.90 -1.28
N CYS A 319 -0.97 -26.70 -0.47
CA CYS A 319 0.14 -25.78 -0.75
C CYS A 319 0.78 -26.06 -2.12
N ARG A 320 1.17 -27.33 -2.38
CA ARG A 320 1.76 -27.71 -3.68
C ARG A 320 0.79 -27.49 -4.85
N GLY A 321 -0.48 -27.80 -4.66
CA GLY A 321 -1.52 -27.58 -5.67
C GLY A 321 -1.63 -26.11 -6.08
N GLU A 322 -1.62 -25.20 -5.11
CA GLU A 322 -1.65 -23.75 -5.34
C GLU A 322 -0.39 -23.24 -6.05
N ILE A 323 0.81 -23.70 -5.65
CA ILE A 323 2.08 -23.30 -6.28
C ILE A 323 2.18 -23.79 -7.73
N VAL A 324 1.72 -25.02 -8.01
CA VAL A 324 1.73 -25.59 -9.37
C VAL A 324 0.63 -24.97 -10.24
N GLY A 325 -0.55 -24.72 -9.67
CA GLY A 325 -1.69 -24.12 -10.36
C GLY A 325 -1.54 -22.62 -10.67
N ALA A 326 -0.67 -21.92 -9.92
CA ALA A 326 -0.32 -20.54 -10.22
C ALA A 326 0.47 -20.46 -11.53
N GLY A 327 -0.23 -20.07 -12.61
CA GLY A 327 0.38 -19.71 -13.89
C GLY A 327 1.42 -18.57 -13.73
N PRO A 328 2.25 -18.33 -14.75
CA PRO A 328 3.07 -17.12 -14.76
C PRO A 328 2.13 -15.91 -14.67
N ARG A 329 2.31 -15.09 -13.62
CA ARG A 329 1.66 -13.79 -13.50
C ARG A 329 2.38 -12.77 -14.37
#